data_AF-A0A016V201-F1
#
_entry.id   AF-A0A016V201-F1
#
_cell.length_a   1.000
_cell.length_b   1.000
_cell.length_c   1.000
_cell.angle_alpha   90.00
_cell.angle_beta   90.00
_cell.angle_gamma   90.00
#
_symmetry.space_group_name_H-M   'P 1'
#
loop_
_entity.id
_entity.type
_entity.pdbx_description
1 polymer ?
#
loop_
_entity_poly.entity_id
_entity_poly.type
_entity_poly.pdbx_seq_one_letter_code
_entity_poly.pdbx_strand_id
1 'polypeptide(L)'
;MLNNLFEETSRQEEPKAFIVANCENASYGGTICAERNAITTALSKGYRKFKAIAVVTELQEPASPCGMCRQFLVEFGNCRVKNFLCAILAFV
;
A
#
# COMPACT_ATOMS: atom_id res chain seq x y z
N MET A 1 -41.84 11.58 -12.38
CA MET A 1 -41.12 11.40 -11.11
C MET A 1 -39.86 10.55 -11.32
N LEU A 2 -38.95 11.00 -12.19
CA LEU A 2 -37.63 10.39 -12.36
C LEU A 2 -36.61 11.51 -12.51
N ASN A 3 -36.39 12.22 -11.41
CA ASN A 3 -35.29 13.17 -11.26
C ASN A 3 -34.81 13.04 -9.82
N ASN A 4 -33.53 12.71 -9.69
CA ASN A 4 -32.58 12.90 -8.58
C ASN A 4 -31.54 11.77 -8.71
N LEU A 5 -30.73 11.80 -9.78
CA LEU A 5 -29.41 12.47 -9.77
C LEU A 5 -28.55 11.71 -8.75
N PHE A 6 -27.76 10.69 -9.08
CA PHE A 6 -26.46 10.78 -9.77
C PHE A 6 -25.59 12.02 -9.44
N GLU A 7 -25.97 12.80 -8.44
CA GLU A 7 -25.22 13.90 -7.85
C GLU A 7 -25.17 13.64 -6.35
N GLU A 8 -24.15 12.92 -5.90
CA GLU A 8 -23.55 13.00 -4.55
C GLU A 8 -22.63 11.79 -4.32
N THR A 9 -21.54 11.69 -5.09
CA THR A 9 -20.32 11.07 -4.57
C THR A 9 -19.08 11.62 -5.27
N SER A 10 -19.10 12.93 -5.56
CA SER A 10 -17.88 13.74 -5.60
C SER A 10 -17.39 14.01 -4.16
N ARG A 11 -17.25 12.95 -3.35
CA ARG A 11 -16.39 13.05 -2.15
C ARG A 11 -14.98 13.17 -2.71
N GLN A 12 -14.42 14.37 -2.70
CA GLN A 12 -12.97 14.53 -2.71
C GLN A 12 -12.46 13.73 -1.50
N GLU A 13 -12.09 12.47 -1.71
CA GLU A 13 -11.57 11.62 -0.65
C GLU A 13 -10.26 12.26 -0.17
N GLU A 14 -10.24 12.71 1.08
CA GLU A 14 -8.99 13.09 1.73
C GLU A 14 -7.96 11.97 1.52
N PRO A 15 -6.68 12.30 1.29
CA PRO A 15 -5.64 11.30 1.13
C PRO A 15 -5.55 10.45 2.40
N LYS A 16 -6.14 9.26 2.37
CA LYS A 16 -6.19 8.36 3.52
C LYS A 16 -4.92 7.54 3.59
N ALA A 17 -4.10 7.80 4.60
CA ALA A 17 -2.95 6.98 4.91
C ALA A 17 -3.38 5.73 5.70
N PHE A 18 -2.83 4.57 5.34
CA PHE A 18 -2.97 3.33 6.09
C PHE A 18 -1.62 3.01 6.75
N ILE A 19 -1.59 3.02 8.08
CA ILE A 19 -0.40 2.69 8.86
C ILE A 19 -0.52 1.22 9.29
N VAL A 20 0.45 0.41 8.88
CA VAL A 20 0.49 -1.04 9.13
C VAL A 20 1.94 -1.48 9.34
N ALA A 21 2.13 -2.68 9.87
CA ALA A 21 3.43 -3.33 10.06
C ALA A 21 3.43 -4.75 9.46
N ASN A 22 4.60 -5.41 9.47
CA ASN A 22 4.68 -6.83 9.19
C ASN A 22 3.94 -7.63 10.27
N CYS A 23 3.40 -8.78 9.88
CA CYS A 23 2.78 -9.75 10.76
C CYS A 23 3.48 -11.08 10.58
N GLU A 24 4.15 -11.54 11.63
CA GLU A 24 4.90 -12.80 11.63
C GLU A 24 4.02 -13.99 12.01
N ASN A 25 4.50 -15.18 11.69
CA ASN A 25 3.84 -16.42 12.05
C ASN A 25 4.88 -17.46 12.45
N ALA A 26 4.53 -18.36 13.39
CA ALA A 26 5.39 -19.46 13.80
C ALA A 26 5.79 -20.39 12.61
N SER A 27 4.88 -20.59 11.66
CA SER A 27 5.23 -21.11 10.34
C SER A 27 5.76 -19.95 9.50
N TYR A 28 7.09 -19.78 9.46
CA TYR A 28 7.74 -18.57 8.94
C TYR A 28 7.31 -18.18 7.51
N GLY A 29 6.95 -19.16 6.67
CA GLY A 29 6.42 -18.92 5.33
C GLY A 29 5.07 -18.18 5.29
N GLY A 30 4.34 -18.15 6.41
CA GLY A 30 3.09 -17.41 6.58
C GLY A 30 3.26 -15.93 6.88
N THR A 31 4.49 -15.44 7.00
CA THR A 31 4.78 -14.02 7.30
C THR A 31 4.26 -13.10 6.19
N ILE A 32 3.57 -12.03 6.60
CA ILE A 32 3.11 -10.95 5.72
C ILE A 32 3.94 -9.70 6.00
N CYS A 33 4.69 -9.24 5.00
CA CYS A 33 5.46 -8.00 5.13
C CYS A 33 4.53 -6.77 5.13
N ALA A 34 5.02 -5.65 5.65
CA ALA A 34 4.25 -4.41 5.79
C ALA A 34 3.64 -3.94 4.45
N GLU A 35 4.36 -4.09 3.34
CA GLU A 35 3.90 -3.64 2.01
C GLU A 35 2.67 -4.42 1.54
N ARG A 36 2.70 -5.75 1.71
CA ARG A 36 1.57 -6.62 1.38
C ARG A 36 0.38 -6.30 2.27
N ASN A 37 0.61 -6.09 3.57
CA ASN A 37 -0.42 -5.71 4.52
C ASN A 37 -1.07 -4.36 4.16
N ALA A 38 -0.28 -3.39 3.70
CA ALA A 38 -0.78 -2.05 3.35
C ALA A 38 -1.73 -2.12 2.16
N ILE A 39 -1.34 -2.85 1.11
CA ILE A 39 -2.16 -3.01 -0.08
C ILE A 39 -3.42 -3.82 0.25
N THR A 40 -3.33 -4.95 0.94
CA THR A 40 -4.53 -5.75 1.27
C THR A 40 -5.51 -4.99 2.16
N THR A 41 -5.01 -4.21 3.11
CA THR A 41 -5.82 -3.31 3.97
C THR A 41 -6.55 -2.26 3.16
N ALA A 42 -5.86 -1.63 2.19
CA ALA A 42 -6.49 -0.63 1.34
C ALA A 42 -7.50 -1.27 0.36
N LEU A 43 -7.17 -2.43 -0.20
CA LEU A 43 -8.05 -3.19 -1.09
C LEU A 43 -9.33 -3.63 -0.38
N SER A 44 -9.24 -4.10 0.87
CA SER A 44 -10.40 -4.53 1.66
C SER A 44 -11.34 -3.37 2.00
N LYS A 45 -10.80 -2.14 2.03
CA LYS A 45 -11.57 -0.90 2.21
C LYS A 45 -12.07 -0.28 0.89
N GLY A 46 -11.88 -0.96 -0.25
CA GLY A 46 -12.38 -0.52 -1.56
C GLY A 46 -11.42 0.37 -2.36
N TYR A 47 -10.25 0.72 -1.83
CA TYR A 47 -9.27 1.55 -2.55
C TYR A 47 -8.58 0.73 -3.64
N ARG A 48 -8.36 1.33 -4.81
CA ARG A 48 -7.70 0.68 -5.97
C ARG A 48 -6.64 1.57 -6.65
N LYS A 49 -6.57 2.84 -6.29
CA LYS A 49 -5.62 3.82 -6.84
C LYS A 49 -4.70 4.27 -5.72
N PHE A 50 -3.41 4.08 -5.92
CA PHE A 50 -2.39 4.40 -4.93
C PHE A 50 -1.46 5.49 -5.48
N LYS A 51 -1.16 6.49 -4.65
CA LYS A 51 -0.22 7.56 -5.02
C LYS A 51 1.22 7.17 -4.74
N ALA A 52 1.46 6.59 -3.57
CA ALA A 52 2.77 6.18 -3.09
C ALA A 52 2.63 5.17 -1.96
N ILE A 53 3.72 4.47 -1.65
CA ILE A 53 3.89 3.67 -0.44
C ILE A 53 5.21 4.10 0.22
N ALA A 54 5.20 4.21 1.54
CA ALA A 54 6.41 4.42 2.34
C ALA A 54 6.64 3.20 3.23
N VAL A 55 7.87 2.73 3.25
CA VAL A 55 8.30 1.60 4.09
C VAL A 55 9.44 2.11 4.96
N VAL A 56 9.36 1.84 6.25
CA VAL A 56 10.32 2.31 7.25
C VAL A 56 10.90 1.10 7.96
N THR A 57 12.21 1.15 8.21
CA THR A 57 12.97 0.12 8.91
C THR A 57 13.96 0.78 9.85
N GLU A 58 14.39 0.09 10.91
CA GLU A 58 15.47 0.56 11.81
C GLU A 58 16.88 0.41 11.20
N LEU A 59 16.98 -0.05 9.95
CA LEU A 59 18.24 -0.18 9.24
C LEU A 59 18.78 1.21 8.87
N GLN A 60 20.10 1.40 9.06
CA GLN A 60 20.79 2.64 8.66
C GLN A 60 20.74 2.87 7.15
N GLU A 61 20.82 1.79 6.37
CA GLU A 61 20.75 1.83 4.91
C GLU A 61 19.32 1.47 4.45
N PRO A 62 18.77 2.15 3.42
CA PRO A 62 17.46 1.84 2.87
C PRO A 62 17.35 0.38 2.42
N ALA A 63 16.41 -0.35 3.01
CA ALA A 63 16.10 -1.71 2.58
C ALA A 63 15.13 -1.72 1.40
N SER A 64 15.42 -2.57 0.42
CA SER A 64 14.53 -2.76 -0.71
C SER A 64 13.43 -3.79 -0.40
N PRO A 65 12.20 -3.61 -0.91
CA PRO A 65 11.13 -4.61 -0.75
C PRO A 65 11.57 -6.00 -1.23
N CYS A 66 11.14 -7.04 -0.52
CA CYS A 66 11.44 -8.42 -0.90
C CYS A 66 10.77 -8.79 -2.23
N GLY A 67 11.26 -9.85 -2.89
CA GLY A 67 10.77 -10.24 -4.23
C GLY A 67 9.24 -10.45 -4.29
N MET A 68 8.66 -11.04 -3.24
CA MET A 68 7.22 -11.25 -3.16
C MET A 68 6.44 -9.94 -3.05
N CYS A 69 6.93 -8.98 -2.25
CA CYS A 69 6.33 -7.65 -2.16
C CYS A 69 6.43 -6.90 -3.48
N ARG A 70 7.56 -6.98 -4.18
CA ARG A 70 7.72 -6.37 -5.51
C ARG A 70 6.69 -6.89 -6.50
N GLN A 71 6.53 -8.22 -6.58
CA GLN A 71 5.53 -8.82 -7.46
C GLN A 71 4.11 -8.37 -7.08
N PHE A 72 3.79 -8.36 -5.78
CA PHE A 72 2.48 -7.93 -5.29
C PHE A 72 2.17 -6.46 -5.60
N LEU A 73 3.17 -5.58 -5.45
CA LEU A 73 3.03 -4.15 -5.74
C LEU A 73 2.84 -3.88 -7.25
N VAL A 74 3.47 -4.68 -8.11
CA VAL A 74 3.26 -4.58 -9.57
C VAL A 74 1.83 -4.99 -9.93
N GLU A 75 1.33 -6.06 -9.34
CA GLU A 75 0.00 -6.61 -9.62
C GLU A 75 -1.11 -5.68 -9.10
N PHE A 76 -1.02 -5.28 -7.83
CA PHE A 76 -2.13 -4.64 -7.12
C PHE A 76 -1.90 -3.16 -6.82
N GLY A 77 -0.66 -2.69 -6.77
CA GLY A 77 -0.32 -1.30 -6.46
C GLY A 77 -0.41 -0.35 -7.66
N ASN A 78 -0.55 -0.89 -8.88
CA ASN A 78 -0.42 -0.13 -10.13
C ASN A 78 0.92 0.63 -10.23
N CYS A 79 1.91 0.21 -9.45
CA CYS A 79 3.26 0.76 -9.42
C CYS A 79 4.08 0.08 -10.52
N ARG A 80 4.10 0.65 -11.73
CA ARG A 80 5.02 0.18 -12.78
C ARG A 80 6.46 0.41 -12.33
N VAL A 81 7.23 -0.68 -12.30
CA VAL A 81 8.63 -0.84 -11.86
C VAL A 81 9.63 0.20 -12.41
N LYS A 82 9.25 1.01 -13.41
CA LYS A 82 10.13 2.02 -14.01
C LYS A 82 10.49 3.18 -13.08
N ASN A 83 9.63 3.51 -12.11
CA ASN A 83 9.87 4.59 -11.15
C ASN A 83 9.59 4.08 -9.74
N PHE A 84 10.55 3.37 -9.16
CA PHE A 84 10.60 3.12 -7.72
C PHE A 84 10.87 4.47 -7.01
N LEU A 85 9.89 5.37 -6.98
CA LEU A 85 9.75 6.29 -5.86
C LEU A 85 9.06 5.51 -4.73
N CYS A 86 9.72 4.43 -4.28
CA CYS A 86 9.52 4.00 -2.91
C CYS A 86 10.15 5.13 -2.11
N ALA A 87 9.33 6.06 -1.63
CA ALA A 87 9.77 6.97 -0.59
C ALA A 87 9.97 6.10 0.65
N ILE A 88 11.10 5.39 0.71
CA ILE A 88 11.66 4.86 1.95
C ILE A 88 12.01 6.12 2.73
N LEU A 89 11.01 6.69 3.41
CA LEU A 89 11.20 7.75 4.38
C LEU A 89 11.78 7.06 5.61
N ALA A 90 13.06 6.72 5.53
CA ALA A 90 13.87 6.46 6.70
C ALA A 90 14.05 7.80 7.41
N PHE A 91 13.14 8.11 8.33
CA PHE A 91 13.36 9.10 9.38
C PHE A 91 12.70 8.57 10.66
N VAL A 92 13.47 7.81 11.42
CA VAL A 92 13.61 8.03 12.86
C VAL A 92 15.10 8.27 13.11
#